data_AF-A0A919A1K3-F1
#
_entry.id   AF-A0A919A1K3-F1
#
_cell.length_a   1.000
_cell.length_b   1.000
_cell.length_c   1.000
_cell.angle_alpha   90.00
_cell.angle_beta   90.00
_cell.angle_gamma   90.00
#
_symmetry.space_group_name_H-M   'P 1'
#
loop_
_entity.id
_entity.type
_entity.pdbx_description
1 polymer ?
#
loop_
_entity_poly.entity_id
_entity_poly.type
_entity_poly.pdbx_seq_one_letter_code
_entity_poly.pdbx_strand_id
1 'polypeptide(L)'
;MKWMKYLAGAVVTAAVAGMATVSYAAPAKAPHNTVTKVGAAKIEAAPAGKARAATAMRPATKNTASTPRIVAPGERVTAAPGFRLWLTAEGKHWTTPTSPEPQFRSVVDGNIDLNTPGVSLQSEITDGRAYLSGLYYGGKGVASGVEIETAAGTVHGKLIELAGHPGWGVWYATTEVGSGGPMDFVSQVTVHDTEGGIYAQLKTQ
;
A
#
# COMPACT_ATOMS: atom_id res chain seq x y z
N MET A 1 -49.19 56.43 5.04
CA MET A 1 -48.09 56.54 4.06
C MET A 1 -47.11 55.43 4.34
N LYS A 2 -46.50 54.69 3.43
CA LYS A 2 -46.71 54.36 2.02
C LYS A 2 -45.76 53.15 1.84
N TRP A 3 -46.25 52.03 1.32
CA TRP A 3 -45.39 50.91 0.94
C TRP A 3 -44.37 51.33 -0.13
N MET A 4 -43.18 50.74 -0.10
CA MET A 4 -42.44 50.43 -1.32
C MET A 4 -41.54 49.20 -1.12
N LYS A 5 -41.83 48.17 -1.91
CA LYS A 5 -40.93 47.06 -2.28
C LYS A 5 -39.81 47.61 -3.16
N TYR A 6 -38.59 47.07 -3.07
CA TYR A 6 -37.77 46.65 -4.22
C TYR A 6 -36.71 45.62 -3.79
N LEU A 7 -36.51 44.65 -4.68
CA LEU A 7 -35.65 43.47 -4.62
C LEU A 7 -34.19 43.78 -4.97
N ALA A 8 -33.26 43.03 -4.36
CA ALA A 8 -31.99 42.52 -4.91
C ALA A 8 -31.18 42.05 -3.68
N GLY A 9 -30.83 40.79 -3.46
CA GLY A 9 -30.18 39.88 -4.38
C GLY A 9 -28.79 39.58 -3.79
N ALA A 10 -28.64 38.44 -3.12
CA ALA A 10 -27.36 37.77 -2.90
C ALA A 10 -27.63 36.37 -2.32
N VAL A 11 -27.63 35.38 -3.21
CA VAL A 11 -27.46 33.97 -2.85
C VAL A 11 -26.00 33.80 -2.45
N VAL A 12 -25.74 33.35 -1.21
CA VAL A 12 -24.46 32.75 -0.85
C VAL A 12 -24.72 31.26 -0.64
N THR A 13 -24.55 30.50 -1.72
CA THR A 13 -24.43 29.05 -1.65
C THR A 13 -23.07 28.75 -1.04
N ALA A 14 -23.02 28.33 0.22
CA ALA A 14 -21.81 27.77 0.81
C ALA A 14 -21.54 26.41 0.16
N ALA A 15 -20.66 26.39 -0.83
CA ALA A 15 -20.14 25.15 -1.40
C ALA A 15 -19.21 24.48 -0.38
N VAL A 16 -19.66 23.38 0.20
CA VAL A 16 -18.81 22.48 0.98
C VAL A 16 -17.84 21.81 0.01
N ALA A 17 -16.57 22.22 0.03
CA ALA A 17 -15.51 21.56 -0.70
C ALA A 17 -15.22 20.21 -0.01
N GLY A 18 -15.84 19.14 -0.52
CA GLY A 18 -15.44 17.77 -0.17
C GLY A 18 -14.06 17.49 -0.75
N MET A 19 -13.04 17.31 0.09
CA MET A 19 -11.77 16.74 -0.36
C MET A 19 -12.03 15.28 -0.75
N ALA A 20 -11.73 14.94 -2.00
CA ALA A 20 -11.99 13.63 -2.55
C ALA A 20 -11.02 12.59 -1.95
N THR A 21 -11.53 11.75 -1.04
CA THR A 21 -10.87 10.48 -0.71
C THR A 21 -11.11 9.51 -1.87
N VAL A 22 -10.14 9.43 -2.79
CA VAL A 22 -10.20 8.46 -3.88
C VAL A 22 -9.77 7.09 -3.34
N SER A 23 -10.68 6.12 -3.38
CA SER A 23 -10.38 4.70 -3.16
C SER A 23 -10.43 3.97 -4.50
N TYR A 24 -9.31 3.45 -4.97
CA TYR A 24 -9.26 2.54 -6.12
C TYR A 24 -9.05 1.10 -5.65
N ALA A 25 -9.80 0.18 -6.26
CA ALA A 25 -9.55 -1.25 -6.25
C ALA A 25 -9.58 -1.72 -7.70
N ALA A 26 -8.53 -2.41 -8.17
CA ALA A 26 -8.44 -2.93 -9.53
C ALA A 26 -8.08 -4.43 -9.50
N PRO A 27 -8.76 -5.29 -10.28
CA PRO A 27 -8.38 -6.69 -10.43
C PRO A 27 -7.27 -6.86 -11.49
N ALA A 28 -6.22 -7.63 -11.18
CA ALA A 28 -5.15 -7.94 -12.13
C ALA A 28 -5.46 -9.24 -12.90
N LYS A 29 -5.55 -9.15 -14.24
CA LYS A 29 -5.67 -10.29 -15.17
C LYS A 29 -4.28 -10.59 -15.76
N ALA A 30 -3.73 -11.77 -15.49
CA ALA A 30 -2.43 -12.19 -16.02
C ALA A 30 -2.55 -12.93 -17.38
N PRO A 31 -1.60 -12.76 -18.32
CA PRO A 31 -1.35 -13.74 -19.37
C PRO A 31 -0.20 -14.68 -19.01
N HIS A 32 -0.42 -15.96 -19.29
CA HIS A 32 0.54 -17.05 -19.20
C HIS A 32 1.67 -16.87 -20.22
N ASN A 33 2.89 -17.30 -19.88
CA ASN A 33 3.84 -17.87 -20.83
C ASN A 33 4.82 -18.83 -20.13
N THR A 34 4.69 -20.12 -20.47
CA THR A 34 5.61 -21.21 -20.17
C THR A 34 6.59 -21.39 -21.33
N VAL A 35 7.92 -21.43 -21.09
CA VAL A 35 8.87 -22.20 -21.94
C VAL A 35 10.06 -22.71 -21.11
N THR A 36 10.06 -24.04 -20.94
CA THR A 36 11.09 -25.10 -21.10
C THR A 36 12.61 -24.86 -20.93
N LYS A 37 13.23 -25.87 -20.28
CA LYS A 37 14.64 -26.14 -19.93
C LYS A 37 15.48 -26.74 -21.09
N VAL A 38 16.80 -26.82 -20.84
CA VAL A 38 17.89 -27.68 -21.43
C VAL A 38 18.73 -26.93 -22.49
N GLY A 39 20.07 -26.90 -22.54
CA GLY A 39 21.19 -27.52 -21.82
C GLY A 39 22.45 -27.46 -22.71
N ALA A 40 23.61 -27.86 -22.15
CA ALA A 40 24.91 -28.17 -22.79
C ALA A 40 25.99 -27.07 -22.90
N ALA A 41 27.19 -27.46 -22.49
CA ALA A 41 28.39 -26.68 -22.23
C ALA A 41 29.33 -26.60 -23.44
N LYS A 42 30.25 -25.62 -23.42
CA LYS A 42 31.61 -25.78 -23.95
C LYS A 42 32.61 -25.02 -23.09
N ILE A 43 33.66 -25.73 -22.70
CA ILE A 43 34.80 -25.29 -21.87
C ILE A 43 35.92 -24.87 -22.83
N GLU A 44 36.55 -23.73 -22.60
CA GLU A 44 37.85 -23.42 -23.20
C GLU A 44 38.72 -22.62 -22.23
N ALA A 45 40.01 -22.97 -22.18
CA ALA A 45 40.94 -22.73 -21.08
C ALA A 45 41.64 -21.36 -21.10
N ALA A 46 42.15 -20.98 -19.93
CA ALA A 46 42.79 -19.70 -19.57
C ALA A 46 44.13 -19.40 -20.29
N PRO A 47 44.70 -18.20 -20.07
CA PRO A 47 45.76 -18.16 -19.06
C PRO A 47 45.78 -16.94 -18.12
N ALA A 48 46.65 -17.10 -17.12
CA ALA A 48 46.91 -16.34 -15.90
C ALA A 48 46.98 -14.81 -15.99
N GLY A 49 46.44 -14.15 -14.96
CA GLY A 49 46.65 -12.73 -14.70
C GLY A 49 46.19 -12.29 -13.30
N LYS A 50 47.13 -12.31 -12.35
CA LYS A 50 47.17 -11.56 -11.07
C LYS A 50 46.08 -11.83 -10.03
N ALA A 51 46.52 -12.40 -8.91
CA ALA A 51 45.80 -12.52 -7.65
C ALA A 51 45.21 -11.17 -7.21
N ARG A 52 43.88 -11.06 -7.25
CA ARG A 52 43.13 -10.04 -6.51
C ARG A 52 42.61 -10.72 -5.25
N ALA A 53 43.01 -10.20 -4.09
CA ALA A 53 42.54 -10.66 -2.80
C ALA A 53 41.02 -10.80 -2.85
N ALA A 54 40.52 -12.03 -2.71
CA ALA A 54 39.10 -12.28 -2.55
C ALA A 54 38.69 -11.68 -1.20
N THR A 55 38.10 -10.49 -1.24
CA THR A 55 37.22 -10.05 -0.15
C THR A 55 36.22 -11.16 0.06
N ALA A 56 36.34 -11.86 1.18
CA ALA A 56 35.37 -12.86 1.60
C ALA A 56 33.98 -12.22 1.52
N MET A 57 33.19 -12.63 0.54
CA MET A 57 31.76 -12.34 0.53
C MET A 57 31.21 -13.00 1.78
N ARG A 58 30.97 -12.16 2.79
CA ARG A 58 30.15 -12.50 3.94
C ARG A 58 28.91 -13.20 3.39
N PRO A 59 28.57 -14.41 3.85
CA PRO A 59 27.39 -15.10 3.35
C PRO A 59 26.23 -14.15 3.48
N ALA A 60 25.55 -13.87 2.36
CA ALA A 60 24.27 -13.18 2.41
C ALA A 60 23.40 -14.04 3.33
N THR A 61 23.12 -13.54 4.53
CA THR A 61 22.11 -14.12 5.38
C THR A 61 20.86 -14.21 4.52
N LYS A 62 20.35 -15.43 4.27
CA LYS A 62 19.02 -15.60 3.69
C LYS A 62 18.10 -14.68 4.49
N ASN A 63 17.66 -13.57 3.91
CA ASN A 63 16.65 -12.73 4.51
C ASN A 63 15.43 -13.64 4.62
N THR A 64 15.12 -14.10 5.83
CA THR A 64 13.85 -14.77 6.08
C THR A 64 12.78 -13.77 5.71
N ALA A 65 11.93 -14.14 4.74
CA ALA A 65 10.83 -13.30 4.28
C ALA A 65 10.00 -12.84 5.49
N SER A 66 9.74 -11.53 5.58
CA SER A 66 9.06 -10.95 6.74
C SER A 66 7.56 -11.17 6.63
N THR A 67 6.97 -11.83 7.62
CA THR A 67 5.51 -12.04 7.67
C THR A 67 4.78 -10.82 8.28
N PRO A 68 3.45 -10.71 8.10
CA PRO A 68 2.67 -9.64 8.69
C PRO A 68 2.70 -9.70 10.21
N ARG A 69 2.71 -8.55 10.87
CA ARG A 69 2.53 -8.49 12.32
C ARG A 69 1.09 -8.85 12.66
N ILE A 70 0.90 -9.91 13.42
CA ILE A 70 -0.41 -10.28 13.96
C ILE A 70 -0.79 -9.33 15.09
N VAL A 71 -2.01 -8.82 15.07
CA VAL A 71 -2.57 -7.91 16.08
C VAL A 71 -3.89 -8.45 16.62
N ALA A 72 -4.20 -8.13 17.88
CA ALA A 72 -5.53 -8.41 18.42
C ALA A 72 -6.59 -7.46 17.81
N PRO A 73 -7.86 -7.88 17.72
CA PRO A 73 -8.94 -6.98 17.34
C PRO A 73 -8.96 -5.72 18.22
N GLY A 74 -8.98 -4.54 17.60
CA GLY A 74 -8.95 -3.24 18.29
C GLY A 74 -7.58 -2.80 18.81
N GLU A 75 -6.52 -3.61 18.65
CA GLU A 75 -5.16 -3.21 19.00
C GLU A 75 -4.70 -2.06 18.09
N ARG A 76 -4.28 -0.96 18.72
CA ARG A 76 -3.88 0.25 18.00
C ARG A 76 -2.39 0.24 17.69
N VAL A 77 -2.09 0.15 16.40
CA VAL A 77 -0.74 0.28 15.85
C VAL A 77 -0.49 1.75 15.53
N THR A 78 0.57 2.32 16.12
CA THR A 78 1.00 3.68 15.81
C THR A 78 2.01 3.63 14.67
N ALA A 79 1.65 4.17 13.51
CA ALA A 79 2.51 4.24 12.33
C ALA A 79 3.38 5.50 12.33
N ALA A 80 2.82 6.61 12.80
CA ALA A 80 3.50 7.89 13.06
C ALA A 80 2.66 8.70 14.08
N PRO A 81 3.15 9.82 14.64
CA PRO A 81 2.32 10.70 15.46
C PRO A 81 1.03 11.09 14.74
N GLY A 82 -0.13 10.92 15.39
CA GLY A 82 -1.46 11.15 14.80
C GLY A 82 -1.94 10.09 13.80
N PHE A 83 -1.04 9.28 13.23
CA PHE A 83 -1.39 8.19 12.31
C PHE A 83 -1.43 6.83 13.02
N ARG A 84 -2.64 6.36 13.29
CA ARG A 84 -2.89 5.09 14.01
C ARG A 84 -3.81 4.21 13.19
N LEU A 85 -3.59 2.90 13.24
CA LEU A 85 -4.40 1.90 12.57
C LEU A 85 -4.81 0.80 13.55
N TRP A 86 -6.00 0.23 13.39
CA TRP A 86 -6.42 -0.98 14.08
C TRP A 86 -7.40 -1.77 13.23
N LEU A 87 -7.44 -3.07 13.46
CA LEU A 87 -8.27 -3.99 12.70
C LEU A 87 -9.37 -4.52 13.62
N THR A 88 -10.56 -4.70 13.07
CA THR A 88 -11.63 -5.53 13.63
C THR A 88 -12.00 -6.57 12.59
N ALA A 89 -12.79 -7.58 12.96
CA ALA A 89 -13.29 -8.56 12.00
C ALA A 89 -14.08 -7.89 10.84
N GLU A 90 -14.65 -6.70 11.08
CA GLU A 90 -15.45 -5.94 10.13
C GLU A 90 -14.61 -5.07 9.19
N GLY A 91 -13.36 -4.74 9.55
CA GLY A 91 -12.46 -4.03 8.66
C GLY A 91 -11.38 -3.17 9.32
N LYS A 92 -10.78 -2.31 8.49
CA LYS A 92 -9.68 -1.41 8.86
C LYS A 92 -10.25 -0.13 9.44
N HIS A 93 -9.68 0.31 10.56
CA HIS A 93 -9.88 1.63 11.12
C HIS A 93 -8.58 2.41 11.16
N TRP A 94 -8.66 3.74 11.08
CA TRP A 94 -7.50 4.60 11.21
C TRP A 94 -7.84 6.01 11.69
N THR A 95 -6.83 6.73 12.14
CA THR A 95 -6.83 8.19 12.33
C THR A 95 -5.61 8.76 11.62
N THR A 96 -5.66 10.02 11.22
CA THR A 96 -4.51 10.77 10.70
C THR A 96 -4.33 12.07 11.47
N PRO A 97 -3.18 12.77 11.34
CA PRO A 97 -2.98 14.04 12.02
C PRO A 97 -4.06 15.10 11.72
N THR A 98 -4.60 15.13 10.49
CA THR A 98 -5.66 16.08 10.12
C THR A 98 -7.07 15.57 10.42
N SER A 99 -7.24 14.25 10.51
CA SER A 99 -8.51 13.59 10.82
C SER A 99 -8.35 12.71 12.06
N PRO A 100 -8.39 13.29 13.28
CA PRO A 100 -8.19 12.56 14.52
C PRO A 100 -9.39 11.67 14.89
N GLU A 101 -10.55 11.90 14.28
CA GLU A 101 -11.72 11.04 14.43
C GLU A 101 -11.50 9.68 13.73
N PRO A 102 -11.92 8.57 14.36
CA PRO A 102 -11.84 7.25 13.74
C PRO A 102 -12.55 7.18 12.40
N GLN A 103 -11.79 6.83 11.37
CA GLN A 103 -12.31 6.48 10.05
C GLN A 103 -12.35 4.96 9.90
N PHE A 104 -13.17 4.47 8.96
CA PHE A 104 -13.44 3.05 8.78
C PHE A 104 -13.55 2.64 7.31
N ARG A 105 -13.01 1.46 7.00
CA ARG A 105 -13.15 0.79 5.71
C ARG A 105 -13.56 -0.64 5.98
N SER A 106 -14.81 -0.95 5.62
CA SER A 106 -15.39 -2.28 5.74
C SER A 106 -14.74 -3.26 4.78
N VAL A 107 -14.70 -4.53 5.22
CA VAL A 107 -14.38 -5.71 4.39
C VAL A 107 -15.56 -6.66 4.25
N VAL A 108 -16.70 -6.34 4.89
CA VAL A 108 -17.89 -7.20 4.96
C VAL A 108 -19.12 -6.61 4.25
N ASP A 109 -19.00 -5.40 3.70
CA ASP A 109 -20.10 -4.69 3.02
C ASP A 109 -20.28 -5.13 1.55
N GLY A 110 -19.49 -6.08 1.06
CA GLY A 110 -19.52 -6.57 -0.31
C GLY A 110 -18.75 -5.69 -1.32
N ASN A 111 -18.07 -4.63 -0.88
CA ASN A 111 -17.28 -3.77 -1.76
C ASN A 111 -15.90 -4.36 -2.13
N ILE A 112 -15.52 -5.49 -1.52
CA ILE A 112 -14.32 -6.23 -1.88
C ILE A 112 -14.64 -7.72 -2.05
N ASP A 113 -13.95 -8.36 -3.01
CA ASP A 113 -13.99 -9.81 -3.18
C ASP A 113 -12.72 -10.42 -2.59
N LEU A 114 -12.85 -11.13 -1.47
CA LEU A 114 -11.74 -11.80 -0.79
C LEU A 114 -11.20 -13.01 -1.55
N ASN A 115 -11.83 -13.44 -2.65
CA ASN A 115 -11.35 -14.55 -3.47
C ASN A 115 -10.50 -14.08 -4.65
N THR A 116 -10.48 -12.78 -4.92
CA THR A 116 -9.69 -12.18 -5.99
C THR A 116 -8.58 -11.33 -5.37
N PRO A 117 -7.30 -11.54 -5.75
CA PRO A 117 -6.21 -10.72 -5.28
C PRO A 117 -6.47 -9.23 -5.49
N GLY A 118 -6.36 -8.45 -4.43
CA GLY A 118 -6.62 -7.02 -4.48
C GLY A 118 -5.83 -6.24 -3.45
N VAL A 119 -5.53 -5.00 -3.80
CA VAL A 119 -4.93 -3.99 -2.92
C VAL A 119 -5.72 -2.71 -3.08
N SER A 120 -5.95 -2.01 -1.97
CA SER A 120 -6.45 -0.64 -1.99
C SER A 120 -5.37 0.35 -1.58
N LEU A 121 -5.57 1.61 -1.95
CA LEU A 121 -4.73 2.72 -1.54
C LEU A 121 -5.60 3.79 -0.87
N GLN A 122 -5.10 4.27 0.26
CA GLN A 122 -5.48 5.50 0.89
C GLN A 122 -4.21 6.32 1.11
N SER A 123 -4.27 7.58 0.68
CA SER A 123 -3.20 8.54 0.83
C SER A 123 -3.75 9.81 1.47
N GLU A 124 -3.06 10.30 2.48
CA GLU A 124 -3.24 11.65 3.00
C GLU A 124 -1.87 12.33 3.04
N ILE A 125 -1.79 13.54 2.48
CA ILE A 125 -0.56 14.33 2.49
C ILE A 125 -0.80 15.56 3.36
N THR A 126 0.06 15.77 4.36
CA THR A 126 0.01 16.91 5.26
C THR A 126 1.42 17.28 5.69
N ASP A 127 1.74 18.57 5.69
CA ASP A 127 3.04 19.12 6.09
C ASP A 127 4.23 18.43 5.40
N GLY A 128 4.09 18.15 4.10
CA GLY A 128 5.15 17.50 3.30
C GLY A 128 5.38 16.02 3.62
N ARG A 129 4.49 15.38 4.40
CA ARG A 129 4.52 13.95 4.70
C ARG A 129 3.29 13.25 4.15
N ALA A 130 3.50 12.12 3.50
CA ALA A 130 2.44 11.19 3.10
C ALA A 130 2.22 10.14 4.18
N TYR A 131 0.95 9.93 4.53
CA TYR A 131 0.44 8.86 5.37
C TYR A 131 -0.32 7.89 4.48
N LEU A 132 0.29 6.73 4.23
CA LEU A 132 -0.20 5.76 3.26
C LEU A 132 -0.69 4.52 3.99
N SER A 133 -1.85 4.01 3.58
CA SER A 133 -2.30 2.69 3.99
C SER A 133 -3.29 2.08 3.02
N GLY A 134 -3.57 0.81 3.19
CA GLY A 134 -4.59 0.15 2.39
C GLY A 134 -4.85 -1.26 2.86
N LEU A 135 -5.86 -1.88 2.24
CA LEU A 135 -6.14 -3.30 2.41
C LEU A 135 -5.31 -4.09 1.40
N TYR A 136 -4.96 -5.32 1.74
CA TYR A 136 -4.58 -6.36 0.80
C TYR A 136 -5.39 -7.61 1.12
N TYR A 137 -5.80 -8.36 0.10
CA TYR A 137 -6.70 -9.51 0.27
C TYR A 137 -6.64 -10.46 -0.93
N GLY A 138 -7.12 -11.69 -0.72
CA GLY A 138 -7.38 -12.68 -1.77
C GLY A 138 -6.15 -13.20 -2.53
N GLY A 139 -4.94 -12.80 -2.12
CA GLY A 139 -3.69 -13.33 -2.64
C GLY A 139 -3.43 -14.76 -2.18
N LYS A 140 -2.66 -15.49 -2.97
CA LYS A 140 -2.22 -16.86 -2.64
C LYS A 140 -0.93 -16.81 -1.82
N GLY A 141 -0.76 -17.79 -0.93
CA GLY A 141 0.42 -17.86 -0.07
C GLY A 141 0.33 -16.93 1.14
N VAL A 142 1.47 -16.66 1.76
CA VAL A 142 1.58 -15.78 2.93
C VAL A 142 2.14 -14.44 2.45
N ALA A 143 1.42 -13.35 2.70
CA ALA A 143 1.89 -12.01 2.36
C ALA A 143 3.22 -11.70 3.07
N SER A 144 4.12 -11.00 2.39
CA SER A 144 5.43 -10.62 2.88
C SER A 144 5.92 -9.38 2.17
N GLY A 145 6.08 -8.29 2.93
CA GLY A 145 6.55 -7.02 2.38
C GLY A 145 5.54 -6.32 1.47
N VAL A 146 5.70 -5.00 1.36
CA VAL A 146 4.94 -4.15 0.45
C VAL A 146 5.87 -3.09 -0.09
N GLU A 147 5.83 -2.94 -1.41
CA GLU A 147 6.54 -1.91 -2.15
C GLU A 147 5.53 -0.90 -2.67
N ILE A 148 5.81 0.38 -2.43
CA ILE A 148 5.00 1.50 -2.87
C ILE A 148 5.89 2.35 -3.78
N GLU A 149 5.55 2.38 -5.06
CA GLU A 149 6.22 3.27 -6.01
C GLU A 149 5.60 4.67 -5.88
N THR A 150 6.45 5.64 -5.56
CA THR A 150 6.04 7.04 -5.42
C THR A 150 6.88 7.94 -6.33
N ALA A 151 6.41 9.16 -6.56
CA ALA A 151 7.19 10.18 -7.26
C ALA A 151 8.53 10.51 -6.58
N ALA A 152 8.68 10.23 -5.28
CA ALA A 152 9.93 10.42 -4.54
C ALA A 152 10.84 9.16 -4.53
N GLY A 153 10.38 8.05 -5.12
CA GLY A 153 11.06 6.75 -5.13
C GLY A 153 10.25 5.63 -4.45
N THR A 154 10.85 4.45 -4.37
CA THR A 154 10.20 3.28 -3.77
C THR A 154 10.26 3.33 -2.25
N VAL A 155 9.08 3.20 -1.64
CA VAL A 155 8.90 3.13 -0.19
C VAL A 155 8.52 1.71 0.19
N HIS A 156 9.12 1.20 1.27
CA HIS A 156 8.73 -0.10 1.82
C HIS A 156 7.81 0.12 3.01
N GLY A 157 6.66 -0.55 3.00
CA GLY A 157 5.69 -0.48 4.09
C GLY A 157 5.78 -1.65 5.05
N LYS A 158 4.81 -1.68 5.96
CA LYS A 158 4.60 -2.74 6.95
C LYS A 158 3.23 -3.37 6.76
N LEU A 159 3.12 -4.64 7.12
CA LEU A 159 1.89 -5.42 7.03
C LEU A 159 1.38 -5.79 8.43
N ILE A 160 0.07 -5.71 8.65
CA ILE A 160 -0.61 -6.18 9.86
C ILE A 160 -1.85 -7.01 9.51
N GLU A 161 -2.10 -8.06 10.28
CA GLU A 161 -3.26 -8.95 10.12
C GLU A 161 -3.90 -9.28 11.47
N LEU A 162 -5.16 -9.68 11.45
CA LEU A 162 -5.77 -10.36 12.57
C LEU A 162 -5.32 -11.83 12.62
N ALA A 163 -5.28 -12.39 13.82
CA ALA A 163 -5.08 -13.83 13.98
C ALA A 163 -6.20 -14.63 13.31
N GLY A 164 -5.90 -15.87 12.88
CA GLY A 164 -6.90 -16.79 12.34
C GLY A 164 -7.11 -16.73 10.83
N HIS A 165 -6.19 -16.11 10.09
CA HIS A 165 -6.19 -16.08 8.61
C HIS A 165 -7.50 -15.56 8.00
N PRO A 166 -7.86 -14.29 8.23
CA PRO A 166 -9.12 -13.72 7.77
C PRO A 166 -9.21 -13.52 6.24
N GLY A 167 -8.14 -13.83 5.48
CA GLY A 167 -8.08 -13.66 4.02
C GLY A 167 -7.77 -12.21 3.57
N TRP A 168 -7.50 -11.32 4.53
CA TRP A 168 -7.14 -9.93 4.29
C TRP A 168 -6.21 -9.40 5.39
N GLY A 169 -5.52 -8.30 5.07
CA GLY A 169 -4.72 -7.54 6.01
C GLY A 169 -4.62 -6.07 5.63
N VAL A 170 -3.82 -5.33 6.38
CA VAL A 170 -3.57 -3.90 6.15
C VAL A 170 -2.10 -3.67 5.94
N TRP A 171 -1.78 -2.87 4.93
CA TRP A 171 -0.46 -2.32 4.73
C TRP A 171 -0.43 -0.84 5.12
N TYR A 172 0.72 -0.35 5.59
CA TYR A 172 0.92 1.08 5.85
C TYR A 172 2.37 1.52 5.66
N ALA A 173 2.56 2.78 5.33
CA ALA A 173 3.86 3.44 5.20
C ALA A 173 3.73 4.93 5.48
N THR A 174 4.86 5.57 5.76
CA THR A 174 4.97 7.03 5.76
C THR A 174 6.21 7.44 5.01
N THR A 175 6.12 8.49 4.21
CA THR A 175 7.26 9.02 3.46
C THR A 175 7.16 10.54 3.35
N GLU A 176 8.28 11.19 3.07
CA GLU A 176 8.28 12.60 2.70
C GLU A 176 7.80 12.72 1.25
N VAL A 177 6.98 13.75 1.01
CA VAL A 177 6.53 14.15 -0.32
C VAL A 177 7.57 15.16 -0.79
N GLY A 178 8.36 14.79 -1.80
CA GLY A 178 9.29 15.72 -2.43
C GLY A 178 8.57 16.91 -3.07
N SER A 179 9.25 17.68 -3.91
CA SER A 179 8.71 18.89 -4.53
C SER A 179 7.55 18.67 -5.55
N GLY A 180 6.97 17.47 -5.61
CA GLY A 180 5.83 17.12 -6.46
C GLY A 180 4.50 17.33 -5.75
N GLY A 181 3.46 17.72 -6.50
CA GLY A 181 2.12 17.94 -5.96
C GLY A 181 1.42 16.66 -5.51
N PRO A 182 0.23 16.77 -4.86
CA PRO A 182 -0.47 15.63 -4.26
C PRO A 182 -1.12 14.66 -5.27
N MET A 183 -1.40 15.13 -6.48
CA MET A 183 -2.02 14.31 -7.53
C MET A 183 -1.03 13.24 -7.97
N ASP A 184 -1.46 11.98 -7.95
CA ASP A 184 -0.73 10.81 -8.46
C ASP A 184 0.62 10.53 -7.77
N PHE A 185 0.76 10.93 -6.50
CA PHE A 185 1.99 10.73 -5.74
C PHE A 185 2.44 9.27 -5.67
N VAL A 186 1.48 8.34 -5.58
CA VAL A 186 1.71 6.89 -5.65
C VAL A 186 1.31 6.44 -7.05
N SER A 187 2.16 5.66 -7.73
CA SER A 187 1.88 5.06 -9.05
C SER A 187 1.55 3.57 -8.96
N GLN A 188 2.07 2.89 -7.95
CA GLN A 188 1.88 1.45 -7.77
C GLN A 188 2.02 1.04 -6.30
N VAL A 189 1.24 0.04 -5.91
CA VAL A 189 1.42 -0.69 -4.66
C VAL A 189 1.48 -2.17 -4.99
N THR A 190 2.54 -2.85 -4.57
CA THR A 190 2.72 -4.29 -4.74
C THR A 190 2.93 -4.94 -3.38
N VAL A 191 2.08 -5.90 -3.02
CA VAL A 191 2.30 -6.78 -1.87
C VAL A 191 2.89 -8.07 -2.41
N HIS A 192 4.01 -8.49 -1.84
CA HIS A 192 4.66 -9.74 -2.22
C HIS A 192 4.23 -10.88 -1.30
N ASP A 193 4.49 -12.12 -1.70
CA ASP A 193 4.39 -13.28 -0.81
C ASP A 193 5.77 -13.71 -0.30
N THR A 194 5.82 -14.66 0.63
CA THR A 194 7.07 -15.16 1.22
C THR A 194 7.98 -15.89 0.23
N GLU A 195 7.49 -16.27 -0.95
CA GLU A 195 8.25 -16.87 -2.05
C GLU A 195 8.80 -15.81 -3.02
N GLY A 196 8.47 -14.53 -2.79
CA GLY A 196 8.83 -13.40 -3.65
C GLY A 196 7.87 -13.20 -4.82
N GLY A 197 6.77 -13.96 -4.88
CA GLY A 197 5.69 -13.76 -5.84
C GLY A 197 4.87 -12.52 -5.54
N ILE A 198 3.96 -12.16 -6.46
CA ILE A 198 3.00 -11.07 -6.25
C ILE A 198 1.79 -11.64 -5.53
N TYR A 199 1.59 -11.22 -4.29
CA TYR A 199 0.38 -11.52 -3.52
C TYR A 199 -0.80 -10.72 -4.08
N ALA A 200 -0.63 -9.41 -4.27
CA ALA A 200 -1.62 -8.52 -4.88
C ALA A 200 -0.94 -7.22 -5.39
N GLN A 201 -1.56 -6.53 -6.35
CA GLN A 201 -1.03 -5.29 -6.92
C GLN A 201 -2.14 -4.31 -7.28
N LEU A 202 -1.86 -3.01 -7.11
CA LEU A 202 -2.64 -1.89 -7.60
C LEU A 202 -1.76 -0.95 -8.41
N LYS A 203 -2.24 -0.50 -9.56
CA LYS A 203 -1.65 0.59 -10.34
C LYS A 203 -2.62 1.77 -10.35
N THR A 204 -2.12 2.95 -10.01
CA THR A 204 -2.84 4.22 -10.05
C THR A 204 -2.46 4.91 -11.35
N GLN A 205 -3.44 5.04 -12.25
CA GLN A 205 -3.29 5.60 -13.60
C GLN A 205 -3.04 7.09 -13.56
#